data_AF-A0A1I3LQR8-F1
#
_entry.id   AF-A0A1I3LQR8-F1
#
_cell.length_a   1.000
_cell.length_b   1.000
_cell.length_c   1.000
_cell.angle_alpha   90.00
_cell.angle_beta   90.00
_cell.angle_gamma   90.00
#
_symmetry.space_group_name_H-M   'P 1'
#
loop_
_entity.id
_entity.type
_entity.pdbx_description
1 polymer ?
#
loop_
_entity_poly.entity_id
_entity_poly.type
_entity_poly.pdbx_seq_one_letter_code
_entity_poly.pdbx_strand_id
1 'polypeptide(L)'
;MQRQHTGRPGTRVLPNETAGRAVLGRTMTAPVILRAPGTVQAWSDAEQQMVATPNAPYFDGLARIQAMTNDARETNAAEDTITVSGYLVTVPATVAASVDDEVVPTNTGDTTLDGRVLRVRDVVRGTAVRFERDLICTLGT
;
A
#
# COMPACT_ATOMS: atom_id res chain seq x y z
N MET A 1 16.18 -1.69 52.74
CA MET A 1 17.29 -0.77 52.39
C MET A 1 17.76 -1.09 50.98
N GLN A 2 17.44 -0.24 50.01
CA GLN A 2 17.74 -0.41 48.58
C GLN A 2 19.24 -0.24 48.29
N ARG A 3 19.80 -1.12 47.46
CA ARG A 3 21.19 -1.01 46.97
C ARG A 3 21.24 0.01 45.82
N GLN A 4 21.95 1.11 46.04
CA GLN A 4 22.29 2.09 45.02
C GLN A 4 23.50 1.59 44.22
N HIS A 5 23.37 1.56 42.89
CA HIS A 5 24.48 1.29 41.97
C HIS A 5 25.34 2.55 41.81
N THR A 6 26.62 2.45 42.14
CA THR A 6 27.64 3.51 41.99
C THR A 6 28.17 3.55 40.56
N GLY A 7 27.63 4.47 39.74
CA GLY A 7 28.27 4.90 38.51
C GLY A 7 29.48 5.80 38.81
N ARG A 8 30.57 5.63 38.05
CA ARG A 8 31.85 6.35 38.26
C ARG A 8 31.70 7.86 37.91
N PRO A 9 32.13 8.78 38.78
CA PRO A 9 32.07 10.22 38.50
C PRO A 9 32.88 10.59 37.26
N GLY A 10 32.28 11.37 36.34
CA GLY A 10 32.93 11.82 35.10
C GLY A 10 32.62 10.98 33.86
N THR A 11 31.87 9.88 34.00
CA THR A 11 31.40 9.10 32.85
C THR A 11 30.00 9.59 32.46
N ARG A 12 29.82 10.08 31.22
CA ARG A 12 28.50 10.45 30.71
C ARG A 12 27.63 9.18 30.63
N VAL A 13 26.78 8.97 31.63
CA VAL A 13 25.74 7.93 31.59
C VAL A 13 24.62 8.47 30.71
N LEU A 14 24.74 8.25 29.40
CA LEU A 14 23.60 8.37 28.50
C LEU A 14 22.67 7.19 28.79
N PRO A 15 21.36 7.40 29.05
CA PRO A 15 20.42 6.29 29.06
C PRO A 15 20.52 5.55 27.72
N ASN A 16 20.63 4.22 27.79
CA ASN A 16 20.75 3.34 26.62
C ASN A 16 19.40 3.21 25.90
N GLU A 17 18.91 4.33 25.38
CA GLU A 17 17.66 4.45 24.63
C GLU A 17 17.90 5.30 23.39
N THR A 18 18.95 5.00 22.64
CA THR A 18 19.05 5.45 21.25
C THR A 18 19.79 4.42 20.41
N ALA A 19 19.48 3.14 20.62
CA ALA A 19 19.45 2.21 19.49
C ALA A 19 18.23 2.58 18.63
N GLY A 20 18.28 3.76 18.01
CA GLY A 20 17.41 4.07 16.89
C GLY A 20 17.74 3.05 15.82
N ARG A 21 16.99 1.93 15.83
CA ARG A 21 17.01 0.92 14.79
C ARG A 21 17.18 1.62 13.46
N ALA A 22 18.15 1.16 12.66
CA ALA A 22 18.31 1.64 11.30
C ALA A 22 16.91 1.71 10.67
N VAL A 23 16.44 2.93 10.39
CA VAL A 23 15.24 3.13 9.60
C VAL A 23 15.67 2.78 8.19
N LEU A 24 15.79 1.48 7.92
CA LEU A 24 15.83 0.97 6.57
C LEU A 24 14.52 1.44 5.96
N GLY A 25 14.66 2.45 5.10
CA GLY A 25 13.57 3.08 4.40
C GLY A 25 12.69 1.99 3.83
N ARG A 26 11.45 1.95 4.32
CA ARG A 26 10.34 1.35 3.61
C ARG A 26 10.15 2.21 2.35
N THR A 27 10.94 1.95 1.32
CA THR A 27 11.10 2.87 0.18
C THR A 27 9.85 2.80 -0.70
N MET A 28 9.09 3.88 -0.75
CA MET A 28 8.06 4.13 -1.76
C MET A 28 8.75 4.15 -3.13
N THR A 29 8.77 3.02 -3.83
CA THR A 29 9.60 2.82 -5.02
C THR A 29 8.83 2.29 -6.20
N ALA A 30 7.62 1.75 -5.97
CA ALA A 30 6.73 1.29 -7.02
C ALA A 30 5.87 2.46 -7.50
N PRO A 31 6.00 2.91 -8.76
CA PRO A 31 5.03 3.83 -9.35
C PRO A 31 3.63 3.18 -9.40
N VAL A 32 2.63 3.91 -8.92
CA VAL A 32 1.24 3.48 -8.93
C VAL A 32 0.34 4.61 -9.38
N ILE A 33 -0.75 4.23 -10.05
CA ILE A 33 -1.85 5.12 -10.42
C ILE A 33 -3.07 4.71 -9.61
N LEU A 34 -3.72 5.67 -8.94
CA LEU A 34 -4.96 5.49 -8.19
C LEU A 34 -6.10 6.26 -8.83
N ARG A 35 -7.25 5.60 -8.99
CA ARG A 35 -8.46 6.17 -9.59
C ARG A 35 -9.73 5.62 -8.92
N ALA A 36 -10.82 6.36 -9.05
CA ALA A 36 -12.15 5.86 -8.68
C ALA A 36 -12.59 4.72 -9.60
N PRO A 37 -13.38 3.74 -9.12
CA PRO A 37 -13.75 2.57 -9.91
C PRO A 37 -14.59 2.91 -11.14
N GLY A 38 -14.44 2.13 -12.20
CA GLY A 38 -15.30 2.16 -13.38
C GLY A 38 -14.83 3.09 -14.50
N THR A 39 -15.73 3.33 -15.45
CA THR A 39 -15.43 3.97 -16.73
C THR A 39 -16.40 5.10 -17.06
N VAL A 40 -15.91 6.11 -17.75
CA VAL A 40 -16.70 7.16 -18.41
C VAL A 40 -16.68 6.95 -19.92
N GLN A 41 -17.69 7.48 -20.62
CA GLN A 41 -17.69 7.50 -22.08
C GLN A 41 -16.89 8.71 -22.57
N ALA A 42 -15.84 8.47 -23.35
CA ALA A 42 -15.04 9.51 -23.98
C ALA A 42 -15.01 9.28 -25.49
N TRP A 43 -14.97 10.38 -26.26
CA TRP A 43 -14.82 10.29 -27.70
C TRP A 43 -13.41 9.81 -28.08
N SER A 44 -13.31 8.82 -28.98
CA SER A 44 -12.05 8.33 -29.54
C SER A 44 -11.94 8.69 -31.02
N ASP A 45 -10.95 9.51 -31.38
CA ASP A 45 -10.69 9.86 -32.79
C ASP A 45 -10.18 8.68 -33.61
N ALA A 46 -9.47 7.73 -32.98
CA ALA A 46 -8.96 6.55 -33.67
C ALA A 46 -10.09 5.58 -34.07
N GLU A 47 -11.11 5.45 -33.22
CA GLU A 47 -12.25 4.56 -33.45
C GLU A 47 -13.48 5.28 -34.00
N GLN A 48 -13.46 6.63 -34.05
CA GLN A 48 -14.57 7.48 -34.49
C GLN A 48 -15.88 7.20 -33.73
N GLN A 49 -15.79 6.86 -32.44
CA GLN A 49 -16.94 6.52 -31.60
C GLN A 49 -16.70 6.87 -30.12
N MET A 50 -17.78 6.81 -29.33
CA MET A 50 -17.68 6.85 -27.87
C MET A 50 -17.14 5.52 -27.36
N VAL A 51 -16.04 5.58 -26.60
CA VAL A 51 -15.39 4.42 -25.98
C VAL A 51 -15.44 4.52 -24.47
N ALA A 52 -15.52 3.36 -23.80
CA ALA A 52 -15.41 3.29 -22.36
C ALA A 52 -13.94 3.52 -21.94
N THR A 53 -13.69 4.64 -21.29
CA THR A 53 -12.36 5.02 -20.78
C THR A 53 -12.38 4.98 -19.26
N PRO A 54 -11.35 4.40 -18.60
CA PRO A 54 -11.25 4.42 -17.14
C PRO A 54 -11.33 5.84 -16.58
N ASN A 55 -11.86 5.98 -15.37
CA ASN A 55 -11.86 7.26 -14.68
C ASN A 55 -10.44 7.86 -14.61
N ALA A 56 -10.39 9.20 -14.65
CA ALA A 56 -9.14 9.93 -14.52
C ALA A 56 -8.50 9.63 -13.15
N PRO A 57 -7.17 9.44 -13.10
CA PRO A 57 -6.50 9.20 -11.85
C PRO A 57 -6.48 10.45 -10.99
N TYR A 58 -6.71 10.28 -9.69
CA TYR A 58 -6.57 11.36 -8.71
C TYR A 58 -5.19 11.33 -8.03
N PHE A 59 -4.43 10.25 -8.19
CA PHE A 59 -3.08 10.13 -7.71
C PHE A 59 -2.22 9.32 -8.68
N ASP A 60 -1.02 9.84 -8.95
CA ASP A 60 0.03 9.22 -9.74
C ASP A 60 1.34 9.50 -9.00
N GLY A 61 1.97 8.45 -8.48
CA GLY A 61 3.12 8.62 -7.61
C GLY A 61 3.67 7.30 -7.09
N LEU A 62 4.60 7.41 -6.14
CA LEU A 62 5.28 6.23 -5.59
C LEU A 62 4.51 5.66 -4.39
N ALA A 63 4.45 4.33 -4.35
CA ALA A 63 3.92 3.54 -3.27
C ALA A 63 4.91 2.44 -2.85
N ARG A 64 4.63 1.84 -1.70
CA ARG A 64 5.23 0.58 -1.28
C ARG A 64 4.20 -0.51 -1.51
N ILE A 65 4.60 -1.61 -2.15
CA ILE A 65 3.71 -2.76 -2.36
C ILE A 65 4.33 -3.98 -1.70
N GLN A 66 3.53 -4.72 -0.94
CA GLN A 66 3.95 -5.95 -0.28
C GLN A 66 2.87 -7.01 -0.50
N ALA A 67 3.24 -8.17 -1.04
CA ALA A 67 2.34 -9.32 -1.08
C ALA A 67 2.04 -9.75 0.37
N MET A 68 0.77 -9.92 0.71
CA MET A 68 0.34 -10.36 2.04
C MET A 68 0.33 -11.89 2.06
N THR A 69 1.26 -12.47 2.79
CA THR A 69 1.40 -13.93 2.89
C THR A 69 0.23 -14.60 3.62
N ASN A 70 -0.51 -13.86 4.46
CA ASN A 70 -1.54 -14.40 5.36
C ASN A 70 -2.98 -13.92 5.07
N ASP A 71 -3.18 -13.03 4.09
CA ASP A 71 -4.53 -12.61 3.68
C ASP A 71 -5.13 -13.51 2.60
N ALA A 72 -4.52 -14.68 2.38
CA ALA A 72 -5.23 -15.88 1.93
C ALA A 72 -6.25 -16.28 3.01
N ARG A 73 -7.26 -15.44 3.22
CA ARG A 73 -8.46 -15.82 3.94
C ARG A 73 -9.12 -16.85 3.04
N GLU A 74 -9.08 -18.11 3.43
CA GLU A 74 -9.89 -19.15 2.81
C GLU A 74 -11.35 -18.71 2.92
N THR A 75 -11.84 -18.04 1.87
CA THR A 75 -13.25 -17.76 1.74
C THR A 75 -13.84 -19.07 1.26
N ASN A 76 -14.33 -19.89 2.18
CA ASN A 76 -15.06 -21.11 1.87
C ASN A 76 -16.37 -20.73 1.17
N ALA A 77 -16.30 -20.52 -0.14
CA ALA A 77 -17.44 -20.43 -1.01
C ALA A 77 -17.53 -21.76 -1.77
N ALA A 78 -18.40 -22.65 -1.29
CA ALA A 78 -18.86 -23.84 -2.01
C ALA A 78 -17.75 -24.69 -2.70
N GLU A 79 -16.96 -25.39 -1.88
CA GLU A 79 -16.04 -26.49 -2.29
C GLU A 79 -14.79 -26.10 -3.10
N ASP A 80 -14.56 -24.82 -3.43
CA ASP A 80 -13.34 -24.36 -4.11
C ASP A 80 -12.49 -23.43 -3.22
N THR A 81 -11.22 -23.81 -2.98
CA THR A 81 -10.25 -22.96 -2.27
C THR A 81 -9.74 -21.88 -3.21
N ILE A 82 -10.37 -20.71 -3.21
CA ILE A 82 -9.88 -19.56 -3.97
C ILE A 82 -8.76 -18.89 -3.17
N THR A 83 -7.51 -19.02 -3.65
CA THR A 83 -6.39 -18.24 -3.14
C THR A 83 -6.52 -16.82 -3.66
N VAL A 84 -7.08 -15.91 -2.86
CA VAL A 84 -7.08 -14.48 -3.19
C VAL A 84 -5.72 -13.92 -2.76
N SER A 85 -4.87 -13.58 -3.72
CA SER A 85 -3.62 -12.86 -3.44
C SER A 85 -3.95 -11.46 -2.90
N GLY A 86 -3.71 -11.25 -1.61
CA GLY A 86 -3.80 -9.95 -0.95
C GLY A 86 -2.50 -9.16 -1.12
N TYR A 87 -2.60 -7.85 -1.30
CA TYR A 87 -1.48 -6.92 -1.42
C TYR A 87 -1.68 -5.75 -0.47
N LEU A 88 -0.65 -5.41 0.29
CA LEU A 88 -0.60 -4.20 1.09
C LEU A 88 0.07 -3.09 0.27
N VAL A 89 -0.70 -2.09 -0.14
CA VAL A 89 -0.22 -0.91 -0.86
C VAL A 89 -0.19 0.27 0.09
N THR A 90 0.99 0.80 0.39
CA THR A 90 1.15 1.98 1.24
C THR A 90 1.37 3.22 0.38
N VAL A 91 0.58 4.27 0.60
CA VAL A 91 0.63 5.56 -0.09
C VAL A 91 0.77 6.72 0.93
N PRO A 92 1.11 7.95 0.49
CA PRO A 92 1.10 9.11 1.39
C PRO A 92 -0.28 9.35 2.02
N ALA A 93 -0.33 9.82 3.27
CA ALA A 93 -1.60 10.09 3.97
C ALA A 93 -2.43 11.23 3.34
N THR A 94 -1.86 12.03 2.46
CA THR A 94 -2.60 13.04 1.67
C THR A 94 -3.50 12.40 0.60
N VAL A 95 -3.23 11.15 0.21
CA VAL A 95 -3.98 10.44 -0.82
C VAL A 95 -5.27 9.87 -0.25
N ALA A 96 -6.40 10.53 -0.50
CA ALA A 96 -7.71 10.16 0.03
C ALA A 96 -8.35 8.96 -0.69
N ALA A 97 -7.68 7.81 -0.66
CA ALA A 97 -8.19 6.56 -1.22
C ALA A 97 -9.41 6.03 -0.47
N SER A 98 -10.30 5.38 -1.21
CA SER A 98 -11.55 4.79 -0.75
C SER A 98 -11.61 3.30 -1.08
N VAL A 99 -12.51 2.58 -0.41
CA VAL A 99 -12.83 1.19 -0.78
C VAL A 99 -13.36 1.17 -2.22
N ASP A 100 -13.04 0.09 -2.94
CA ASP A 100 -13.31 -0.13 -4.35
C ASP A 100 -12.50 0.70 -5.34
N ASP A 101 -11.65 1.61 -4.89
CA ASP A 101 -10.70 2.29 -5.78
C ASP A 101 -9.79 1.29 -6.48
N GLU A 102 -9.35 1.70 -7.67
CA GLU A 102 -8.47 0.93 -8.53
C GLU A 102 -7.04 1.45 -8.40
N VAL A 103 -6.12 0.56 -8.08
CA VAL A 103 -4.68 0.79 -8.00
C VAL A 103 -4.02 0.05 -9.15
N VAL A 104 -3.29 0.77 -10.01
CA VAL A 104 -2.54 0.18 -11.12
C VAL A 104 -1.04 0.38 -10.85
N PRO A 105 -0.35 -0.65 -10.33
CA PRO A 105 1.10 -0.61 -10.21
C PRO A 105 1.79 -0.73 -11.56
N THR A 106 2.92 -0.06 -11.69
CA THR A 106 3.77 -0.10 -12.87
C THR A 106 5.22 -0.15 -12.44
N ASN A 107 6.06 -0.88 -13.19
CA ASN A 107 7.49 -0.96 -12.95
C ASN A 107 7.87 -1.36 -11.50
N THR A 108 7.15 -2.32 -10.93
CA THR A 108 7.40 -2.85 -9.58
C THR A 108 8.55 -3.84 -9.54
N GLY A 109 8.97 -4.35 -10.70
CA GLY A 109 9.91 -5.46 -10.83
C GLY A 109 9.25 -6.84 -10.76
N ASP A 110 7.94 -6.90 -10.53
CA ASP A 110 7.11 -8.10 -10.61
C ASP A 110 6.19 -8.01 -11.84
N THR A 111 6.50 -8.79 -12.87
CA THR A 111 5.73 -8.82 -14.12
C THR A 111 4.33 -9.42 -13.98
N THR A 112 4.07 -10.15 -12.88
CA THR A 112 2.74 -10.69 -12.60
C THR A 112 1.79 -9.62 -12.04
N LEU A 113 2.35 -8.54 -11.50
CA LEU A 113 1.65 -7.44 -10.87
C LEU A 113 1.59 -6.19 -11.76
N ASP A 114 2.65 -5.92 -12.51
CA ASP A 114 2.76 -4.73 -13.36
C ASP A 114 1.63 -4.64 -14.40
N GLY A 115 0.95 -3.49 -14.41
CA GLY A 115 -0.18 -3.22 -15.31
C GLY A 115 -1.49 -3.90 -14.92
N ARG A 116 -1.52 -4.72 -13.86
CA ARG A 116 -2.76 -5.30 -13.33
C ARG A 116 -3.55 -4.25 -12.56
N VAL A 117 -4.87 -4.40 -12.54
CA VAL A 117 -5.74 -3.60 -11.67
C VAL A 117 -5.84 -4.32 -10.33
N LEU A 118 -5.47 -3.65 -9.26
CA LEU A 118 -5.76 -4.06 -7.90
C LEU A 118 -6.97 -3.26 -7.40
N ARG A 119 -7.90 -3.92 -6.73
CA ARG A 119 -9.06 -3.28 -6.10
C ARG A 119 -8.83 -3.12 -4.62
N VAL A 120 -9.03 -1.92 -4.10
CA VAL A 120 -8.94 -1.61 -2.67
C VAL A 120 -10.12 -2.27 -1.94
N ARG A 121 -9.83 -3.12 -0.97
CA ARG A 121 -10.82 -3.80 -0.11
C ARG A 121 -10.97 -3.13 1.24
N ASP A 122 -9.88 -2.60 1.77
CA ASP A 122 -9.89 -1.88 3.04
C ASP A 122 -8.85 -0.76 3.03
N VAL A 123 -9.15 0.30 3.79
CA VAL A 123 -8.31 1.49 3.94
C VAL A 123 -7.95 1.65 5.41
N VAL A 124 -6.74 1.22 5.75
CA VAL A 124 -6.20 1.36 7.10
C VAL A 124 -5.47 2.69 7.19
N ARG A 125 -5.94 3.57 8.08
CA ARG A 125 -5.19 4.79 8.42
C ARG A 125 -3.88 4.36 9.08
N GLY A 126 -2.75 4.71 8.47
CA GLY A 126 -1.44 4.43 9.05
C GLY A 126 -1.29 5.09 10.42
N THR A 127 -0.35 4.59 11.23
CA THR A 127 -0.05 5.16 12.55
C THR A 127 0.24 6.67 12.46
N ALA A 128 -0.27 7.44 13.42
CA ALA A 128 -0.17 8.91 13.49
C ALA A 128 1.25 9.48 13.34
N VAL A 129 2.28 8.65 13.56
CA VAL A 129 3.70 9.02 13.47
C VAL A 129 4.22 9.07 12.03
N ARG A 130 3.59 8.38 11.06
CA ARG A 130 4.21 8.13 9.74
C ARG A 130 3.55 8.83 8.55
N PHE A 131 2.44 9.54 8.72
CA PHE A 131 1.74 10.23 7.60
C PHE A 131 1.60 9.34 6.35
N GLU A 132 1.32 8.05 6.55
CA GLU A 132 1.10 7.04 5.51
C GLU A 132 -0.33 6.51 5.62
N ARG A 133 -0.85 6.00 4.51
CA ARG A 133 -2.12 5.27 4.43
C ARG A 133 -1.84 3.90 3.82
N ASP A 134 -2.32 2.86 4.49
CA ASP A 134 -2.19 1.48 4.06
C ASP A 134 -3.50 1.03 3.40
N LEU A 135 -3.40 0.46 2.21
CA LEU A 135 -4.52 -0.04 1.42
C LEU A 135 -4.36 -1.56 1.32
N ILE A 136 -5.40 -2.28 1.73
CA ILE A 136 -5.46 -3.73 1.51
C ILE A 136 -6.13 -3.93 0.17
N CYS A 137 -5.41 -4.49 -0.79
CA CYS A 137 -5.84 -4.63 -2.17
C CYS A 137 -5.86 -6.11 -2.59
N THR A 138 -6.71 -6.44 -3.55
CA THR A 138 -6.77 -7.76 -4.18
C THR A 138 -6.72 -7.59 -5.70
N LEU A 139 -6.27 -8.59 -6.45
CA LEU A 139 -6.38 -8.55 -7.91
C LEU A 139 -7.84 -8.33 -8.34
N GLY A 140 -8.06 -7.36 -9.22
CA GLY A 140 -9.34 -7.14 -9.89
C GLY A 140 -9.62 -8.31 -10.82
N THR A 141 -10.72 -8.99 -10.58
CA THR A 141 -11.29 -10.01 -11.47
C THR A 141 -11.89 -9.38 -12.70
#